data_AF-A0A6I1Z773-F1
#
_entry.id   AF-A0A6I1Z773-F1
#
_cell.length_a   1.000
_cell.length_b   1.000
_cell.length_c   1.000
_cell.angle_alpha   90.00
_cell.angle_beta   90.00
_cell.angle_gamma   90.00
#
_symmetry.space_group_name_H-M   'P 1'
#
loop_
_entity.id
_entity.type
_entity.pdbx_description
1 polymer ?
#
loop_
_entity_poly.entity_id
_entity_poly.type
_entity_poly.pdbx_seq_one_letter_code
_entity_poly.pdbx_strand_id
1 'polypeptide(L)'
;MSTAVSVPFGTPVPQAEPHRVRPRHGVRLHTEVHLPPSPTRCPRLPAVLIRTPYDKTHPDTLLPDIAARLTGAGLAVVTQDVRGKIRDAKRSRSSQA
;
A
#
# COMPACT_ATOMS: atom_id res chain seq x y z
N MET A 1 -21.66 26.78 7.58
CA MET A 1 -21.57 25.71 6.56
C MET A 1 -20.11 25.29 6.48
N SER A 2 -19.81 23.98 6.58
CA SER A 2 -18.44 23.48 6.48
C SER A 2 -18.10 23.25 5.00
N THR A 3 -17.04 23.87 4.52
CA THR A 3 -16.52 23.69 3.17
C THR A 3 -15.61 22.46 3.14
N ALA A 4 -15.85 21.55 2.20
CA ALA A 4 -14.93 20.45 1.96
C ALA A 4 -13.61 21.01 1.38
N VAL A 5 -12.49 20.66 2.00
CA VAL A 5 -11.14 20.97 1.51
C VAL A 5 -10.56 19.71 0.88
N SER A 6 -10.01 19.84 -0.33
CA SER A 6 -9.30 18.75 -0.98
C SER A 6 -7.93 18.57 -0.32
N VAL A 7 -7.66 17.36 0.20
CA VAL A 7 -6.36 17.00 0.77
C VAL A 7 -5.55 16.23 -0.28
N PRO A 8 -4.28 16.59 -0.55
CA PRO A 8 -3.46 15.86 -1.52
C PRO A 8 -3.17 14.44 -1.04
N PHE A 9 -2.91 13.53 -1.98
CA PHE A 9 -2.45 12.19 -1.64
C PHE A 9 -1.04 12.22 -1.03
N GLY A 10 -0.77 11.27 -0.14
CA GLY A 10 0.52 11.09 0.50
C GLY A 10 1.61 10.65 -0.47
N THR A 11 2.85 10.88 -0.07
CA THR A 11 4.03 10.49 -0.83
C THR A 11 4.36 9.01 -0.59
N PRO A 12 4.60 8.20 -1.63
CA PRO A 12 5.07 6.83 -1.46
C PRO A 12 6.32 6.74 -0.59
N VAL A 13 6.38 5.69 0.22
CA VAL A 13 7.47 5.46 1.17
C VAL A 13 8.70 4.95 0.40
N PRO A 14 9.86 5.65 0.41
CA PRO A 14 11.02 5.29 -0.44
C PRO A 14 11.60 3.90 -0.15
N GLN A 15 11.57 3.47 1.11
CA GLN A 15 12.06 2.16 1.53
C GLN A 15 11.07 1.01 1.28
N ALA A 16 9.87 1.29 0.75
CA ALA A 16 8.88 0.29 0.43
C ALA A 16 9.02 -0.15 -1.03
N GLU A 17 8.94 -1.45 -1.28
CA GLU A 17 8.93 -2.00 -2.62
C GLU A 17 7.51 -1.94 -3.20
N PRO A 18 7.28 -1.23 -4.32
CA PRO A 18 5.96 -1.13 -4.92
C PRO A 18 5.62 -2.34 -5.79
N HIS A 19 4.41 -2.88 -5.62
CA HIS A 19 3.88 -4.01 -6.38
C HIS A 19 2.46 -3.73 -6.90
N ARG A 20 2.15 -4.31 -8.07
CA ARG A 20 0.81 -4.33 -8.65
C ARG A 20 0.24 -5.75 -8.61
N VAL A 21 -0.39 -6.10 -7.49
CA VAL A 21 -0.94 -7.43 -7.26
C VAL A 21 -2.19 -7.63 -8.12
N ARG A 22 -2.24 -8.73 -8.88
CA ARG A 22 -3.38 -9.09 -9.73
C ARG A 22 -4.22 -10.16 -9.01
N PRO A 23 -5.40 -9.84 -8.47
CA PRO A 23 -6.33 -10.85 -7.98
C PRO A 23 -7.06 -11.50 -9.16
N ARG A 24 -7.77 -12.60 -8.88
CA ARG A 24 -8.49 -13.45 -9.87
C ARG A 24 -9.31 -12.68 -10.91
N HIS A 25 -9.90 -11.54 -10.55
CA HIS A 25 -10.77 -10.74 -11.44
C HIS A 25 -10.07 -9.56 -12.14
N GLY A 26 -8.74 -9.62 -12.32
CA GLY A 26 -8.00 -8.83 -13.32
C GLY A 26 -7.77 -7.34 -13.02
N VAL A 27 -8.22 -6.79 -11.89
CA VAL A 27 -7.79 -5.45 -11.45
C VAL A 27 -6.34 -5.50 -10.98
N ARG A 28 -5.63 -4.36 -10.93
CA ARG A 28 -4.32 -4.29 -10.30
C ARG A 28 -4.43 -3.49 -9.01
N LEU A 29 -4.16 -4.13 -7.88
CA LEU A 29 -4.16 -3.49 -6.58
C LEU A 29 -2.78 -2.89 -6.30
N HIS A 30 -2.74 -1.61 -5.96
CA HIS A 30 -1.52 -0.93 -5.56
C HIS A 30 -1.10 -1.43 -4.18
N THR A 31 0.08 -2.02 -4.09
CA THR A 31 0.60 -2.69 -2.89
C THR A 31 2.01 -2.22 -2.62
N GLU A 32 2.36 -1.97 -1.37
CA GLU A 32 3.71 -1.66 -0.92
C GLU A 32 4.18 -2.75 0.06
N VAL A 33 5.40 -3.22 -0.11
CA VAL A 33 6.04 -4.23 0.74
C VAL A 33 7.18 -3.56 1.51
N HIS A 34 7.11 -3.59 2.83
CA HIS A 34 8.12 -3.07 3.73
C HIS A 34 8.85 -4.26 4.36
N LEU A 35 10.17 -4.28 4.21
CA LEU A 35 11.03 -5.33 4.74
C LEU A 35 11.85 -4.81 5.93
N PRO A 36 12.22 -5.68 6.90
CA PRO A 36 13.17 -5.34 7.94
C PRO A 36 14.51 -4.85 7.35
N PRO A 37 15.19 -3.88 7.99
CA PRO A 37 16.39 -3.22 7.44
C PRO A 37 17.65 -4.09 7.38
N SER A 38 17.63 -5.29 7.98
CA SER A 38 18.76 -6.23 7.95
C SER A 38 18.29 -7.58 7.41
N PRO A 39 19.11 -8.27 6.62
CA PRO A 39 18.79 -9.62 6.15
C PRO A 39 18.61 -10.52 7.37
N THR A 40 17.36 -10.92 7.62
CA THR A 40 17.08 -11.92 8.63
C THR A 40 17.76 -13.22 8.23
N ARG A 41 18.36 -13.92 9.21
CA ARG A 41 18.89 -15.28 8.98
C ARG A 41 17.86 -16.25 8.39
N CYS A 42 16.57 -15.93 8.56
CA CYS A 42 15.47 -16.68 7.97
C CYS A 42 15.08 -16.09 6.60
N PRO A 43 15.05 -16.89 5.52
CA PRO A 43 14.58 -16.45 4.20
C PRO A 43 13.06 -16.27 4.14
N ARG A 44 12.33 -16.67 5.18
CA ARG A 44 10.87 -16.50 5.29
C ARG A 44 10.54 -15.68 6.51
N LEU A 45 9.83 -14.57 6.28
CA LEU A 45 9.36 -13.68 7.31
C LEU A 45 7.88 -13.91 7.60
N PRO A 46 7.44 -13.86 8.87
CA PRO A 46 6.04 -13.61 9.16
C PRO A 46 5.62 -12.26 8.56
N ALA A 47 4.42 -12.20 7.98
CA ALA A 47 3.93 -11.02 7.28
C ALA A 47 2.63 -10.49 7.89
N VAL A 48 2.52 -9.17 8.01
CA VAL A 48 1.29 -8.46 8.36
C VAL A 48 0.74 -7.78 7.11
N LEU A 49 -0.48 -8.13 6.71
CA LEU A 49 -1.18 -7.48 5.60
C LEU A 49 -2.19 -6.47 6.14
N ILE A 50 -2.07 -5.21 5.70
CA ILE A 50 -3.01 -4.14 6.00
C ILE A 50 -3.66 -3.71 4.69
N ARG A 51 -5.00 -3.77 4.64
CA ARG A 51 -5.80 -3.33 3.49
C ARG A 51 -6.61 -2.12 3.89
N THR A 52 -6.52 -1.05 3.12
CA THR A 52 -7.15 0.22 3.47
C THR A 52 -7.96 0.80 2.31
N PRO A 53 -9.17 1.33 2.57
CA PRO A 53 -9.92 2.14 1.60
C PRO A 53 -9.41 3.58 1.51
N TYR A 54 -8.51 3.96 2.42
CA TYR A 54 -7.88 5.26 2.50
C TYR A 54 -6.49 5.21 1.86
N ASP A 55 -5.90 6.37 1.64
CA ASP A 55 -4.56 6.46 1.07
C ASP A 55 -3.51 5.87 2.02
N LYS A 56 -2.95 4.71 1.66
CA LYS A 56 -1.97 4.00 2.49
C LYS A 56 -0.68 4.78 2.80
N THR A 57 -0.41 5.85 2.07
CA THR A 57 0.79 6.69 2.25
C THR A 57 0.45 8.02 2.92
N HIS A 58 -0.84 8.30 3.15
CA HIS A 58 -1.25 9.57 3.74
C HIS A 58 -0.91 9.60 5.24
N PRO A 59 -0.27 10.67 5.75
CA PRO A 59 0.15 10.78 7.15
C PRO A 59 -0.97 10.49 8.15
N ASP A 60 -2.18 10.99 7.89
CA ASP A 60 -3.34 10.80 8.78
C ASP A 60 -3.80 9.34 8.94
N THR A 61 -3.34 8.42 8.07
CA THR A 61 -3.63 6.99 8.24
C THR A 61 -2.70 6.30 9.22
N LEU A 62 -1.57 6.94 9.57
CA LEU A 62 -0.49 6.39 10.40
C LEU A 62 0.13 5.08 9.86
N LEU A 63 -0.24 4.66 8.65
CA LEU A 63 0.22 3.41 8.05
C LEU A 63 1.73 3.40 7.80
N PRO A 64 2.39 4.49 7.36
CA PRO A 64 3.84 4.54 7.27
C PRO A 64 4.54 4.28 8.62
N ASP A 65 4.01 4.86 9.70
CA ASP A 65 4.58 4.71 11.05
C ASP A 65 4.34 3.31 11.62
N ILE A 66 3.13 2.77 11.42
CA ILE A 66 2.80 1.38 11.77
C ILE A 66 3.71 0.41 11.01
N ALA A 67 3.91 0.62 9.71
CA ALA A 67 4.78 -0.20 8.89
C ALA A 67 6.23 -0.15 9.40
N ALA A 68 6.76 1.04 9.67
CA ALA A 68 8.11 1.22 10.23
C ALA A 68 8.29 0.52 11.59
N ARG A 69 7.29 0.62 12.47
CA ARG A 69 7.35 -0.03 13.79
C ARG A 69 7.34 -1.55 13.69
N LEU A 70 6.51 -2.11 12.82
CA LEU A 70 6.40 -3.56 12.64
C LEU A 70 7.61 -4.14 11.89
N THR A 71 8.17 -3.44 10.89
CA THR A 71 9.41 -3.87 10.23
C THR A 71 10.62 -3.79 11.17
N GLY A 72 10.67 -2.79 12.05
CA GLY A 72 11.64 -2.71 13.14
C GLY A 72 11.56 -3.89 14.12
N ALA A 73 10.39 -4.53 14.24
CA ALA A 73 10.19 -5.74 15.04
C ALA A 73 10.51 -7.05 14.27
N GLY A 74 11.00 -6.96 13.03
CA GLY A 74 11.37 -8.13 12.22
C GLY A 74 10.24 -8.76 11.41
N LEU A 75 9.10 -8.06 11.26
CA LEU A 75 7.99 -8.51 10.42
C LEU A 75 8.11 -7.94 8.99
N ALA A 76 7.70 -8.71 7.99
CA ALA A 76 7.35 -8.11 6.71
C ALA A 76 5.99 -7.42 6.83
N VAL A 77 5.84 -6.23 6.28
CA VAL A 77 4.55 -5.51 6.28
C VAL A 77 4.13 -5.25 4.86
N VAL A 78 2.86 -5.53 4.56
CA VAL A 78 2.28 -5.30 3.25
C VAL A 78 1.11 -4.33 3.42
N THR A 79 1.20 -3.16 2.79
CA THR A 79 0.10 -2.18 2.77
C THR A 79 -0.53 -2.18 1.37
N GLN A 80 -1.86 -2.26 1.30
CA GLN A 80 -2.55 -2.42 0.02
C GLN A 80 -3.80 -1.54 -0.06
N ASP A 81 -3.94 -0.82 -1.16
CA ASP A 81 -5.17 -0.10 -1.47
C ASP A 81 -6.25 -1.12 -1.84
N VAL A 82 -7.45 -0.98 -1.28
CA VAL A 82 -8.58 -1.80 -1.71
C VAL A 82 -9.04 -1.39 -3.11
N ARG A 83 -9.69 -2.33 -3.79
CA ARG A 83 -10.17 -2.18 -5.17
C ARG A 83 -10.82 -0.82 -5.42
N GLY A 84 -10.29 -0.09 -6.40
CA GLY A 84 -10.91 1.12 -6.94
C GLY A 84 -10.74 2.36 -6.06
N LYS A 85 -9.77 2.33 -5.14
CA LYS A 85 -9.39 3.47 -4.32
C LYS A 85 -8.00 3.99 -4.69
N ILE A 86 -7.82 5.30 -4.52
CA ILE A 86 -6.55 6.05 -4.55
C ILE A 86 -5.69 5.76 -5.79
N ARG A 87 -4.75 4.80 -5.71
CA ARG A 87 -3.78 4.48 -6.76
C ARG A 87 -4.12 3.21 -7.56
N ASP A 88 -5.29 2.63 -7.35
CA ASP A 88 -5.75 1.49 -8.15
C ASP A 88 -6.14 1.93 -9.57
N ALA A 89 -5.45 1.37 -10.56
CA ALA A 89 -5.84 1.54 -11.95
C ALA A 89 -7.20 0.87 -12.19
N LYS A 90 -8.23 1.67 -12.51
CA LYS A 90 -9.40 1.15 -13.22
C LYS A 90 -8.89 0.41 -14.46
N ARG A 91 -9.47 -0.75 -14.77
CA ARG A 91 -9.27 -1.42 -16.05
C ARG A 91 -9.64 -0.40 -17.13
N SER A 92 -8.67 0.12 -17.89
CA SER A 92 -8.99 0.83 -19.12
C SER A 92 -9.77 -0.17 -19.97
N ARG A 93 -11.07 0.08 -20.16
CA ARG A 93 -11.74 -0.53 -21.30
C ARG A 93 -11.11 0.19 -22.48
N SER A 94 -10.29 -0.54 -23.23
CA SER A 94 -9.95 -0.15 -24.59
C SER A 94 -11.27 0.10 -25.31
N SER A 95 -11.58 1.37 -25.53
CA SER A 95 -12.52 1.79 -26.55
C SER A 95 -11.87 1.43 -27.87
N GLN A 96 -12.14 0.23 -28.38
CA GLN A 96 -12.03 -0.02 -29.81
C GLN A 96 -13.31 0.54 -30.42
N ALA A 97 -13.17 1.74 -30.96
CA ALA A 97 -14.00 2.22 -32.07
C ALA A 97 -13.48 1.58 -33.37
#